data_AF-A0A1E9PPP3-F1
#
_entry.id   AF-A0A1E9PPP3-F1
#
_cell.length_a   1.000
_cell.length_b   1.000
_cell.length_c   1.000
_cell.angle_alpha   90.00
_cell.angle_beta   90.00
_cell.angle_gamma   90.00
#
_symmetry.space_group_name_H-M   'P 1'
#
loop_
_entity.id
_entity.type
_entity.pdbx_description
1 polymer ?
#
loop_
_entity_poly.entity_id
_entity_poly.type
_entity_poly.pdbx_seq_one_letter_code
_entity_poly.pdbx_strand_id
1 'polypeptide(L)'
;MVKKLGLLLVMVFTLVACGKQPAEQSALENIETITSQLNQIQAQESELQSHFETDISQDSSLSRLGDKNSQTGKNLKLREEATQKAIKELTALKQVSEKVEDEGLRQSLNETASQVEQYLNDYQNFLEEEDQYYQEIGEKDATIDTFEDTMAALNEKHVNLQNQLKNLESQLEKSRQALQDAKNKDQALAGPYTHKGGYDFV
;
A
#
# COMPACT_ATOMS: atom_id res chain seq x y z
N MET A 1 16.58 28.82 68.28
CA MET A 1 17.24 28.26 67.07
C MET A 1 16.92 26.78 66.99
N VAL A 2 16.35 26.30 65.88
CA VAL A 2 15.85 24.91 65.73
C VAL A 2 16.60 24.19 64.58
N LYS A 3 16.61 22.87 64.62
CA LYS A 3 17.59 21.93 64.01
C LYS A 3 17.44 21.74 62.47
N LYS A 4 18.48 21.15 61.86
CA LYS A 4 18.52 20.63 60.47
C LYS A 4 17.86 19.24 60.33
N LEU A 5 17.08 19.02 59.27
CA LEU A 5 16.73 17.75 58.56
C LEU A 5 15.82 18.09 57.32
N GLY A 6 15.66 17.30 56.25
CA GLY A 6 16.38 16.07 55.87
C GLY A 6 15.93 15.28 54.61
N LEU A 7 14.82 15.59 53.93
CA LEU A 7 14.20 14.81 52.82
C LEU A 7 13.71 15.79 51.72
N LEU A 8 13.80 15.63 50.39
CA LEU A 8 13.91 14.50 49.43
C LEU A 8 12.55 13.92 48.95
N LEU A 9 12.03 14.49 47.85
CA LEU A 9 11.28 13.88 46.72
C LEU A 9 11.09 15.01 45.68
N VAL A 10 11.73 15.01 44.50
CA VAL A 10 11.42 14.21 43.29
C VAL A 10 9.94 14.19 42.92
N MET A 11 9.59 14.97 41.90
CA MET A 11 8.77 14.51 40.76
C MET A 11 8.96 15.47 39.57
N VAL A 12 10.01 15.23 38.80
CA VAL A 12 10.10 15.75 37.43
C VAL A 12 9.16 14.91 36.57
N PHE A 13 7.90 15.34 36.48
CA PHE A 13 6.97 14.89 35.45
C PHE A 13 6.83 15.94 34.36
N THR A 14 7.97 16.33 33.78
CA THR A 14 7.97 16.76 32.38
C THR A 14 7.70 15.51 31.53
N LEU A 15 6.43 15.15 31.41
CA LEU A 15 5.93 14.30 30.33
C LEU A 15 6.11 15.09 29.03
N VAL A 16 7.36 15.08 28.53
CA VAL A 16 7.67 15.49 27.17
C VAL A 16 7.07 14.41 26.28
N ALA A 17 5.79 14.58 25.94
CA ALA A 17 5.15 13.89 24.84
C ALA A 17 5.82 14.36 23.54
N CYS A 18 7.03 13.86 23.28
CA CYS A 18 7.71 14.02 22.01
C CYS A 18 6.79 13.44 20.93
N GLY A 19 6.31 14.30 20.03
CA GLY A 19 5.26 14.00 19.06
C GLY A 19 5.57 12.81 18.16
N LYS A 20 5.21 11.62 18.65
CA LYS A 20 5.05 10.41 17.84
C LYS A 20 3.58 10.32 17.45
N GLN A 21 3.34 10.15 16.17
CA GLN A 21 2.04 9.80 15.64
C GLN A 21 1.61 8.42 16.20
N PRO A 22 0.32 8.20 16.55
CA PRO A 22 -0.18 6.89 16.95
C PRO A 22 0.09 5.83 15.88
N ALA A 23 0.33 4.58 16.31
CA ALA A 23 0.63 3.48 15.39
C ALA A 23 -0.53 3.25 14.41
N GLU A 24 -1.75 3.36 14.90
CA GLU A 24 -3.01 3.25 14.16
C GLU A 24 -3.11 4.33 13.06
N GLN A 25 -2.68 5.56 13.35
CA GLN A 25 -2.69 6.64 12.36
C GLN A 25 -1.64 6.41 11.26
N SER A 26 -0.44 5.94 11.60
CA SER A 26 0.55 5.56 10.59
C SER A 26 0.16 4.30 9.80
N ALA A 27 -0.50 3.32 10.43
CA ALA A 27 -1.03 2.14 9.73
C ALA A 27 -2.13 2.53 8.73
N LEU A 28 -2.98 3.51 9.07
CA LEU A 28 -4.00 4.07 8.18
C LEU A 28 -3.37 4.73 6.95
N GLU A 29 -2.39 5.60 7.15
CA GLU A 29 -1.67 6.28 6.05
C GLU A 29 -0.96 5.28 5.12
N ASN A 30 -0.37 4.20 5.67
CA ASN A 30 0.22 3.13 4.89
C ASN A 30 -0.85 2.40 4.04
N ILE A 31 -2.00 2.02 4.63
CA ILE A 31 -3.10 1.35 3.91
C ILE A 31 -3.71 2.24 2.83
N GLU A 32 -3.93 3.54 3.11
CA GLU A 32 -4.41 4.51 2.13
C GLU A 32 -3.42 4.67 0.97
N THR A 33 -2.11 4.69 1.26
CA THR A 33 -1.08 4.78 0.22
C THR A 33 -0.98 3.51 -0.62
N ILE A 34 -1.02 2.32 0.01
CA ILE A 34 -1.08 1.02 -0.70
C ILE A 34 -2.30 1.00 -1.63
N THR A 35 -3.49 1.33 -1.12
CA THR A 35 -4.74 1.38 -1.89
C THR A 35 -4.62 2.35 -3.08
N SER A 36 -4.02 3.53 -2.86
CA SER A 36 -3.75 4.50 -3.92
C SER A 36 -2.81 3.95 -5.00
N GLN A 37 -1.76 3.22 -4.64
CA GLN A 37 -0.85 2.59 -5.63
C GLN A 37 -1.53 1.46 -6.41
N LEU A 38 -2.37 0.65 -5.77
CA LEU A 38 -3.17 -0.38 -6.46
C LEU A 38 -4.16 0.24 -7.46
N ASN A 39 -4.83 1.33 -7.09
CA ASN A 39 -5.69 2.08 -8.01
C ASN A 39 -4.90 2.68 -9.19
N GLN A 40 -3.65 3.11 -8.96
CA GLN A 40 -2.75 3.58 -10.04
C GLN A 40 -2.35 2.45 -10.99
N ILE A 41 -2.12 1.24 -10.47
CA ILE A 41 -1.89 0.03 -11.28
C ILE A 41 -3.10 -0.25 -12.17
N GLN A 42 -4.31 -0.36 -11.60
CA GLN A 42 -5.54 -0.59 -12.37
C GLN A 42 -5.79 0.47 -13.45
N ALA A 43 -5.54 1.75 -13.13
CA ALA A 43 -5.65 2.83 -14.10
C ALA A 43 -4.71 2.62 -15.28
N GLN A 44 -3.45 2.27 -15.03
CA GLN A 44 -2.48 1.96 -16.09
C GLN A 44 -2.82 0.67 -16.86
N GLU A 45 -3.31 -0.39 -16.21
CA GLU A 45 -3.80 -1.59 -16.91
C GLU A 45 -4.95 -1.25 -17.86
N SER A 46 -5.88 -0.36 -17.47
CA SER A 46 -6.99 0.06 -18.34
C SER A 46 -6.56 0.90 -19.56
N GLU A 47 -5.38 1.52 -19.52
CA GLU A 47 -4.80 2.24 -20.66
C GLU A 47 -3.92 1.34 -21.57
N LEU A 48 -3.49 0.17 -21.07
CA LEU A 48 -2.48 -0.68 -21.72
C LEU A 48 -2.85 -1.08 -23.15
N GLN A 49 -4.09 -1.51 -23.40
CA GLN A 49 -4.57 -1.87 -24.73
C GLN A 49 -4.40 -0.73 -25.74
N SER A 50 -4.73 0.51 -25.34
CA SER A 50 -4.60 1.71 -26.19
C SER A 50 -3.14 2.08 -26.45
N HIS A 51 -2.27 1.90 -25.45
CA HIS A 51 -0.83 2.09 -25.60
C HIS A 51 -0.20 1.07 -26.56
N PHE A 52 -0.60 -0.20 -26.44
CA PHE A 52 -0.18 -1.30 -27.30
C PHE A 52 -0.62 -1.09 -28.76
N GLU A 53 -1.90 -0.77 -28.99
CA GLU A 53 -2.43 -0.42 -30.31
C GLU A 53 -1.72 0.81 -30.91
N THR A 54 -1.40 1.81 -30.08
CA THR A 54 -0.65 3.00 -30.52
C THR A 54 0.74 2.64 -31.02
N ASP A 55 1.49 1.82 -30.27
CA ASP A 55 2.86 1.46 -30.66
C ASP A 55 2.90 0.56 -31.90
N ILE A 56 1.97 -0.41 -32.03
CA ILE A 56 1.84 -1.24 -33.25
C ILE A 56 1.45 -0.38 -34.47
N SER A 57 0.54 0.59 -34.30
CA SER A 57 0.14 1.48 -35.41
C SER A 57 1.29 2.36 -35.95
N GLN A 58 2.33 2.56 -35.14
CA GLN A 58 3.50 3.38 -35.45
C GLN A 58 4.70 2.56 -35.96
N ASP A 59 4.71 1.24 -35.75
CA ASP A 59 5.78 0.35 -36.18
C ASP A 59 5.27 -1.06 -36.53
N SER A 60 5.21 -1.35 -37.82
CA SER A 60 4.84 -2.66 -38.35
C SER A 60 5.87 -3.76 -38.10
N SER A 61 7.06 -3.44 -37.56
CA SER A 61 8.09 -4.40 -37.16
C SER A 61 8.04 -4.77 -35.68
N LEU A 62 7.08 -4.24 -34.91
CA LEU A 62 6.86 -4.48 -33.48
C LEU A 62 8.03 -4.07 -32.54
N SER A 63 9.17 -3.62 -33.07
CA SER A 63 10.36 -3.21 -32.30
C SER A 63 10.07 -2.12 -31.25
N ARG A 64 9.04 -1.29 -31.47
CA ARG A 64 8.54 -0.32 -30.48
C ARG A 64 8.04 -0.96 -29.19
N LEU A 65 7.55 -2.20 -29.19
CA LEU A 65 7.03 -2.85 -27.98
C LEU A 65 8.16 -3.12 -26.98
N GLY A 66 9.34 -3.52 -27.46
CA GLY A 66 10.55 -3.68 -26.63
C GLY A 66 11.21 -2.36 -26.18
N ASP A 67 10.93 -1.21 -26.84
CA ASP A 67 11.48 0.08 -26.42
C ASP A 67 10.82 0.56 -25.11
N LYS A 68 11.60 0.64 -24.04
CA LYS A 68 11.20 1.19 -22.73
C LYS A 68 10.67 2.65 -22.80
N ASN A 69 10.88 3.37 -23.90
CA ASN A 69 10.38 4.72 -24.15
C ASN A 69 9.12 4.76 -25.02
N SER A 70 8.59 3.63 -25.46
CA SER A 70 7.29 3.52 -26.12
C SER A 70 6.14 3.86 -25.17
N GLN A 71 4.88 3.84 -25.63
CA GLN A 71 3.75 4.02 -24.70
C GLN A 71 3.59 2.80 -23.80
N THR A 72 3.74 1.61 -24.39
CA THR A 72 3.71 0.31 -23.72
C THR A 72 4.82 0.20 -22.67
N GLY A 73 6.07 0.54 -23.03
CA GLY A 73 7.21 0.52 -22.11
C GLY A 73 7.11 1.54 -20.97
N LYS A 74 6.53 2.72 -21.23
CA LYS A 74 6.23 3.71 -20.17
C LYS A 74 5.14 3.23 -19.22
N ASN A 75 4.09 2.60 -19.74
CA ASN A 75 2.99 2.08 -18.96
C ASN A 75 3.45 0.96 -18.02
N LEU A 76 4.23 0.01 -18.53
CA LEU A 76 4.90 -1.03 -17.74
C LEU A 76 5.72 -0.39 -16.60
N LYS A 77 6.59 0.58 -16.93
CA LYS A 77 7.42 1.30 -15.94
C LYS A 77 6.60 2.02 -14.87
N LEU A 78 5.44 2.59 -15.21
CA LEU A 78 4.55 3.23 -14.23
C LEU A 78 3.92 2.20 -13.29
N ARG A 79 3.59 0.99 -13.79
CA ARG A 79 3.09 -0.13 -12.99
C ARG A 79 4.19 -0.71 -12.09
N GLU A 80 5.43 -0.85 -12.58
CA GLU A 80 6.61 -1.18 -11.76
C GLU A 80 6.81 -0.16 -10.62
N GLU A 81 6.83 1.14 -10.93
CA GLU A 81 7.05 2.20 -9.95
C GLU A 81 5.95 2.26 -8.87
N ALA A 82 4.69 2.03 -9.24
CA ALA A 82 3.58 1.94 -8.28
C ALA A 82 3.70 0.69 -7.39
N THR A 83 4.08 -0.46 -7.96
CA THR A 83 4.32 -1.71 -7.24
C THR A 83 5.42 -1.54 -6.19
N GLN A 84 6.55 -0.95 -6.58
CA GLN A 84 7.68 -0.71 -5.65
C GLN A 84 7.32 0.27 -4.51
N LYS A 85 6.49 1.29 -4.79
CA LYS A 85 5.94 2.17 -3.73
C LYS A 85 5.01 1.39 -2.79
N ALA A 86 4.14 0.54 -3.32
CA ALA A 86 3.26 -0.30 -2.51
C ALA A 86 4.05 -1.27 -1.61
N ILE A 87 5.10 -1.91 -2.12
CA ILE A 87 6.00 -2.80 -1.35
C ILE A 87 6.69 -2.05 -0.20
N LYS A 88 7.12 -0.80 -0.44
CA LYS A 88 7.72 0.06 0.59
C LYS A 88 6.73 0.37 1.71
N GLU A 89 5.50 0.78 1.38
CA GLU A 89 4.48 1.11 2.38
C GLU A 89 3.91 -0.15 3.08
N LEU A 90 3.88 -1.30 2.41
CA LEU A 90 3.64 -2.61 3.03
C LEU A 90 4.71 -2.94 4.09
N THR A 91 5.99 -2.68 3.77
CA THR A 91 7.10 -2.87 4.72
C THR A 91 6.94 -1.95 5.94
N ALA A 92 6.52 -0.70 5.72
CA ALA A 92 6.21 0.23 6.81
C ALA A 92 4.99 -0.24 7.63
N LEU A 93 3.92 -0.73 6.99
CA LEU A 93 2.72 -1.27 7.63
C LEU A 93 3.07 -2.41 8.59
N LYS A 94 3.85 -3.41 8.12
CA LYS A 94 4.33 -4.53 8.94
C LYS A 94 5.17 -4.10 10.15
N GLN A 95 5.90 -2.98 10.05
CA GLN A 95 6.67 -2.44 11.19
C GLN A 95 5.83 -1.62 12.16
N VAL A 96 4.65 -1.17 11.74
CA VAL A 96 3.75 -0.32 12.53
C VAL A 96 2.64 -1.15 13.18
N SER A 97 2.13 -2.20 12.53
CA SER A 97 1.15 -3.14 13.11
C SER A 97 1.65 -3.76 14.41
N GLU A 98 2.92 -4.15 14.48
CA GLU A 98 3.58 -4.66 15.71
C GLU A 98 3.61 -3.66 16.88
N LYS A 99 3.24 -2.39 16.66
CA LYS A 99 3.17 -1.33 17.68
C LYS A 99 1.73 -0.96 18.06
N VAL A 100 0.73 -1.55 17.41
CA VAL A 100 -0.69 -1.38 17.74
C VAL A 100 -1.01 -2.15 19.03
N GLU A 101 -1.65 -1.47 19.98
CA GLU A 101 -1.95 -2.03 21.30
C GLU A 101 -3.16 -2.98 21.30
N ASP A 102 -4.13 -2.77 20.39
CA ASP A 102 -5.28 -3.67 20.22
C ASP A 102 -4.88 -4.93 19.44
N GLU A 103 -4.92 -6.08 20.11
CA GLU A 103 -4.53 -7.38 19.56
C GLU A 103 -5.35 -7.78 18.32
N GLY A 104 -6.66 -7.52 18.32
CA GLY A 104 -7.54 -7.89 17.22
C GLY A 104 -7.28 -7.04 15.98
N LEU A 105 -7.05 -5.74 16.19
CA LEU A 105 -6.61 -4.83 15.13
C LEU A 105 -5.23 -5.22 14.59
N ARG A 106 -4.25 -5.50 15.47
CA ARG A 106 -2.91 -5.96 15.05
C ARG A 106 -2.98 -7.24 14.22
N GLN A 107 -3.74 -8.24 14.65
CA GLN A 107 -3.94 -9.47 13.88
C GLN A 107 -4.55 -9.16 12.51
N SER A 108 -5.61 -8.36 12.44
CA SER A 108 -6.24 -7.97 11.18
C SER A 108 -5.28 -7.23 10.24
N LEU A 109 -4.43 -6.34 10.76
CA LEU A 109 -3.40 -5.65 9.97
C LEU A 109 -2.34 -6.61 9.43
N ASN A 110 -1.92 -7.60 10.22
CA ASN A 110 -0.94 -8.60 9.78
C ASN A 110 -1.53 -9.57 8.73
N GLU A 111 -2.81 -9.94 8.85
CA GLU A 111 -3.55 -10.68 7.83
C GLU A 111 -3.68 -9.89 6.52
N THR A 112 -4.05 -8.61 6.60
CA THR A 112 -4.09 -7.70 5.45
C THR A 112 -2.71 -7.55 4.81
N ALA A 113 -1.65 -7.32 5.60
CA ALA A 113 -0.30 -7.20 5.10
C ALA A 113 0.19 -8.47 4.38
N SER A 114 -0.20 -9.65 4.85
CA SER A 114 0.14 -10.92 4.18
C SER A 114 -0.58 -11.08 2.83
N GLN A 115 -1.84 -10.64 2.73
CA GLN A 115 -2.59 -10.65 1.46
C GLN A 115 -2.06 -9.62 0.46
N VAL A 116 -1.70 -8.40 0.91
CA VAL A 116 -1.03 -7.38 0.09
C VAL A 116 0.33 -7.91 -0.40
N GLU A 117 1.12 -8.56 0.47
CA GLU A 117 2.41 -9.13 0.09
C GLU A 117 2.29 -10.20 -0.99
N GLN A 118 1.35 -11.14 -0.83
CA GLN A 118 1.12 -12.17 -1.84
C GLN A 118 0.76 -11.54 -3.19
N TYR A 119 -0.21 -10.62 -3.22
CA TYR A 119 -0.61 -9.95 -4.45
C TYR A 119 0.54 -9.18 -5.10
N LEU A 120 1.31 -8.39 -4.34
CA LEU A 120 2.41 -7.60 -4.90
C LEU A 120 3.56 -8.46 -5.42
N ASN A 121 3.82 -9.62 -4.81
CA ASN A 121 4.80 -10.58 -5.33
C ASN A 121 4.31 -11.25 -6.62
N ASP A 122 3.06 -11.73 -6.64
CA ASP A 122 2.45 -12.33 -7.84
C ASP A 122 2.39 -11.31 -9.00
N TYR A 123 2.06 -10.05 -8.70
CA TYR A 123 2.00 -8.96 -9.65
C TYR A 123 3.39 -8.52 -10.14
N GLN A 124 4.42 -8.49 -9.28
CA GLN A 124 5.79 -8.20 -9.72
C GLN A 124 6.31 -9.28 -10.68
N ASN A 125 6.09 -10.57 -10.39
CA ASN A 125 6.45 -11.66 -11.30
C ASN A 125 5.76 -11.51 -12.66
N PHE A 126 4.48 -11.11 -12.67
CA PHE A 126 3.74 -10.84 -13.91
C PHE A 126 4.35 -9.68 -14.72
N LEU A 127 4.76 -8.58 -14.07
CA LEU A 127 5.46 -7.47 -14.76
C LEU A 127 6.79 -7.92 -15.39
N GLU A 128 7.56 -8.77 -14.71
CA GLU A 128 8.84 -9.30 -15.21
C GLU A 128 8.62 -10.20 -16.44
N GLU A 129 7.59 -11.05 -16.44
CA GLU A 129 7.20 -11.86 -17.61
C GLU A 129 6.63 -11.02 -18.76
N GLU A 130 5.82 -10.01 -18.46
CA GLU A 130 5.25 -9.08 -19.44
C GLU A 130 6.35 -8.27 -20.13
N ASP A 131 7.37 -7.81 -19.38
CA ASP A 131 8.55 -7.17 -19.96
C ASP A 131 9.32 -8.10 -20.87
N GLN A 132 9.59 -9.34 -20.42
CA GLN A 132 10.31 -10.33 -21.22
C GLN A 132 9.56 -10.57 -22.54
N TYR A 133 8.23 -10.72 -22.49
CA TYR A 133 7.40 -10.85 -23.69
C TYR A 133 7.54 -9.64 -24.62
N TYR A 134 7.51 -8.41 -24.10
CA TYR A 134 7.69 -7.19 -24.90
C TYR A 134 9.09 -7.07 -25.52
N GLN A 135 10.13 -7.54 -24.85
CA GLN A 135 11.47 -7.65 -25.46
C GLN A 135 11.46 -8.68 -26.59
N GLU A 136 10.95 -9.90 -26.34
CA GLU A 136 10.95 -11.00 -27.30
C GLU A 136 10.17 -10.68 -28.58
N ILE A 137 8.96 -10.09 -28.49
CA ILE A 137 8.20 -9.68 -29.70
C ILE A 137 8.75 -8.43 -30.40
N GLY A 138 9.63 -7.68 -29.72
CA GLY A 138 10.37 -6.57 -30.32
C GLY A 138 11.58 -7.04 -31.14
N GLU A 139 11.98 -8.32 -31.02
CA GLU A 139 13.04 -8.90 -31.83
C GLU A 139 12.55 -9.31 -33.23
N LYS A 140 13.45 -9.28 -34.21
CA LYS A 140 13.11 -9.42 -35.64
C LYS A 140 12.58 -10.78 -36.07
N ASP A 141 12.75 -11.80 -35.23
CA ASP A 141 12.44 -13.19 -35.54
C ASP A 141 11.20 -13.70 -34.77
N ALA A 142 10.45 -12.80 -34.10
CA ALA A 142 9.21 -13.11 -33.41
C ALA A 142 8.16 -13.72 -34.35
N THR A 143 7.57 -14.85 -33.95
CA THR A 143 6.55 -15.56 -34.74
C THR A 143 5.13 -15.27 -34.25
N ILE A 144 4.13 -15.49 -35.10
CA ILE A 144 2.71 -15.39 -34.71
C ILE A 144 2.40 -16.36 -33.57
N ASP A 145 2.92 -17.58 -33.62
CA ASP A 145 2.73 -18.60 -32.58
C ASP A 145 3.30 -18.10 -31.23
N THR A 146 4.51 -17.51 -31.22
CA THR A 146 5.13 -16.90 -30.03
C THR A 146 4.29 -15.76 -29.46
N PHE A 147 3.68 -14.95 -30.33
CA PHE A 147 2.78 -13.86 -29.95
C PHE A 147 1.48 -14.39 -29.32
N GLU A 148 0.79 -15.31 -29.99
CA GLU A 148 -0.52 -15.82 -29.55
C GLU A 148 -0.43 -16.63 -28.24
N ASP A 149 0.52 -17.57 -28.14
CA ASP A 149 0.66 -18.44 -26.95
C ASP A 149 1.05 -17.62 -25.70
N THR A 150 2.01 -16.69 -25.83
CA THR A 150 2.49 -15.91 -24.69
C THR A 150 1.47 -14.86 -24.26
N MET A 151 0.80 -14.21 -25.23
CA MET A 151 -0.31 -13.29 -24.93
C MET A 151 -1.47 -14.01 -24.24
N ALA A 152 -1.79 -15.25 -24.64
CA ALA A 152 -2.81 -16.06 -23.95
C ALA A 152 -2.41 -16.36 -22.49
N ALA A 153 -1.16 -16.75 -22.24
CA ALA A 153 -0.65 -17.03 -20.90
C ALA A 153 -0.64 -15.78 -19.99
N LEU A 154 -0.24 -14.62 -20.52
CA LEU A 154 -0.27 -13.35 -19.80
C LEU A 154 -1.72 -12.92 -19.46
N ASN A 155 -2.65 -13.09 -20.40
CA ASN A 155 -4.07 -12.80 -20.15
C ASN A 155 -4.67 -13.70 -19.06
N GLU A 156 -4.33 -14.99 -19.01
CA GLU A 156 -4.77 -15.88 -17.92
C GLU A 156 -4.22 -15.41 -16.56
N LYS A 157 -2.94 -15.03 -16.49
CA LYS A 157 -2.32 -14.49 -15.26
C LYS A 157 -2.96 -13.17 -14.83
N HIS A 158 -3.19 -12.24 -15.75
CA HIS A 158 -3.88 -10.98 -15.48
C HIS A 158 -5.31 -11.21 -14.94
N VAL A 159 -6.09 -12.13 -15.52
CA VAL A 159 -7.43 -12.48 -14.99
C VAL A 159 -7.35 -13.04 -13.57
N ASN A 160 -6.33 -13.86 -13.26
CA ASN A 160 -6.11 -14.34 -11.89
C ASN A 160 -5.74 -13.20 -10.93
N LEU A 161 -4.87 -12.27 -11.34
CA LEU A 161 -4.49 -11.08 -10.57
C LEU A 161 -5.69 -10.15 -10.30
N GLN A 162 -6.55 -9.90 -11.28
CA GLN A 162 -7.79 -9.12 -11.08
C GLN A 162 -8.72 -9.78 -10.05
N ASN A 163 -8.83 -11.11 -10.06
CA ASN A 163 -9.60 -11.85 -9.07
C ASN A 163 -8.98 -11.80 -7.66
N GLN A 164 -7.65 -11.83 -7.55
CA GLN A 164 -6.95 -11.60 -6.27
C GLN A 164 -7.20 -10.17 -5.75
N LEU A 165 -6.99 -9.17 -6.61
CA LEU A 165 -7.10 -7.75 -6.28
C LEU A 165 -8.50 -7.40 -5.75
N LYS A 166 -9.56 -7.87 -6.39
CA LYS A 166 -10.95 -7.67 -5.94
C LYS A 166 -11.22 -8.18 -4.51
N ASN A 167 -10.57 -9.28 -4.12
CA ASN A 167 -10.66 -9.78 -2.74
C ASN A 167 -9.83 -8.91 -1.79
N LEU A 168 -8.65 -8.48 -2.23
CA LEU A 168 -7.74 -7.61 -1.48
C LEU A 168 -8.35 -6.23 -1.19
N GLU A 169 -9.02 -5.60 -2.16
CA GLU A 169 -9.75 -4.33 -1.99
C GLU A 169 -10.74 -4.40 -0.82
N SER A 170 -11.52 -5.49 -0.73
CA SER A 170 -12.46 -5.70 0.38
C SER A 170 -11.75 -5.83 1.73
N GLN A 171 -10.54 -6.40 1.76
CA GLN A 171 -9.77 -6.56 2.98
C GLN A 171 -9.09 -5.25 3.40
N LEU A 172 -8.52 -4.50 2.46
CA LEU A 172 -7.96 -3.16 2.68
C LEU A 172 -9.02 -2.22 3.25
N GLU A 173 -10.23 -2.21 2.67
CA GLU A 173 -11.34 -1.38 3.14
C GLU A 173 -11.77 -1.73 4.58
N LYS A 174 -11.84 -3.03 4.93
CA LYS A 174 -12.14 -3.46 6.31
C LYS A 174 -11.09 -2.98 7.30
N SER A 175 -9.81 -3.13 6.98
CA SER A 175 -8.73 -2.66 7.87
C SER A 175 -8.68 -1.14 7.96
N ARG A 176 -8.95 -0.40 6.86
CA ARG A 176 -9.10 1.06 6.84
C ARG A 176 -10.22 1.52 7.79
N GLN A 177 -11.39 0.88 7.71
CA GLN A 177 -12.52 1.18 8.58
C GLN A 177 -12.21 0.86 10.06
N ALA A 178 -11.61 -0.29 10.34
CA ALA A 178 -11.24 -0.68 11.71
C ALA A 178 -10.24 0.30 12.37
N LEU A 179 -9.25 0.77 11.61
CA LEU A 179 -8.30 1.81 12.05
C LEU A 179 -9.00 3.14 12.32
N GLN A 180 -9.93 3.54 11.44
CA GLN A 180 -10.70 4.76 11.61
C GLN A 180 -11.60 4.70 12.85
N ASP A 181 -12.22 3.56 13.13
CA ASP A 181 -13.05 3.34 14.32
C ASP A 181 -12.23 3.33 15.62
N ALA A 182 -11.03 2.72 15.62
CA ALA A 182 -10.10 2.77 16.73
C ALA A 182 -9.70 4.23 17.06
N LYS A 183 -9.29 4.99 16.04
CA LYS A 183 -8.96 6.42 16.17
C LYS A 183 -10.13 7.25 16.70
N ASN A 184 -11.36 7.00 16.24
CA ASN A 184 -12.56 7.70 16.69
C ASN A 184 -12.87 7.39 18.18
N LYS A 185 -12.65 6.15 18.61
CA LYS A 185 -12.84 5.70 20.00
C LYS A 185 -11.86 6.39 20.96
N ASP A 186 -10.59 6.51 20.59
CA ASP A 186 -9.58 7.20 21.41
C ASP A 186 -9.87 8.70 21.53
N GLN A 187 -10.32 9.34 20.44
CA GLN A 187 -10.76 10.73 20.47
C GLN A 187 -12.00 10.95 21.36
N ALA A 188 -12.93 10.00 21.41
CA ALA A 188 -14.08 10.06 22.31
C ALA A 188 -13.68 9.88 23.79
N LEU A 189 -12.69 9.03 24.09
CA LEU A 189 -12.12 8.85 25.43
C LEU A 189 -11.30 10.06 25.89
N ALA A 190 -10.72 10.83 24.95
CA ALA A 190 -10.01 12.08 25.21
C ALA A 190 -10.94 13.32 25.31
N GLY A 191 -12.27 13.13 25.32
CA GLY A 191 -13.26 14.20 25.49
C GLY A 191 -13.04 15.04 26.76
N PRO A 192 -13.51 16.30 26.80
CA PRO A 192 -13.05 17.28 27.77
C PRO A 192 -13.39 16.85 29.20
N TYR A 193 -12.37 16.89 30.08
CA TYR A 193 -12.54 16.88 31.52
C TYR A 193 -13.46 18.03 31.93
N THR A 194 -14.77 17.77 32.03
CA THR A 194 -15.73 18.71 32.60
C THR A 194 -15.44 18.83 34.09
N HIS A 195 -14.64 19.83 34.43
CA HIS A 195 -14.29 20.14 35.80
C HIS A 195 -15.54 20.65 36.53
N LYS A 196 -16.38 19.74 37.02
CA LYS A 196 -17.47 20.03 37.97
C LYS A 196 -16.88 20.36 39.35
N GLY A 197 -16.06 21.39 39.39
CA GLY A 197 -15.64 22.08 40.61
C GLY A 197 -16.77 22.97 41.11
N GLY A 198 -17.84 22.36 41.61
CA GLY A 198 -18.90 23.09 42.31
C GLY A 198 -18.39 23.58 43.65
N TYR A 199 -17.97 24.84 43.72
CA TYR A 199 -17.78 25.58 44.97
C TYR A 199 -18.87 26.64 45.09
N ASP A 200 -20.03 26.22 45.59
CA ASP A 200 -21.00 27.15 46.15
C ASP A 200 -20.45 27.64 47.50
N PHE A 201 -20.00 28.90 47.55
CA PHE A 201 -19.72 29.59 48.80
C PHE A 201 -21.02 30.17 49.35
N VAL A 202 -21.36 29.78 50.58
CA VAL A 202 -22.33 30.42 51.47
C VAL A 202 -21.60 31.40 52.37
#